data_AF-A0A968J4Y9-F1
#
_entry.id   AF-A0A968J4Y9-F1
#
_cell.length_a   1.000
_cell.length_b   1.000
_cell.length_c   1.000
_cell.angle_alpha   90.00
_cell.angle_beta   90.00
_cell.angle_gamma   90.00
#
_symmetry.space_group_name_H-M   'P 1'
#
loop_
_entity.id
_entity.type
_entity.pdbx_description
1 polymer ?
#
loop_
_entity_poly.entity_id
_entity_poly.type
_entity_poly.pdbx_seq_one_letter_code
_entity_poly.pdbx_strand_id
1 'polypeptide(L)'
;MQRQDFAWVQGELVRYRSSASAERGFCSVCGSTVSMHEEVLTDRVQVTVGSLDQPQRGSITDHLWTQQQIPWFHVSDQLPRFPQSSSAVPTKARNDGAEV
;
A
#
# COMPACT_ATOMS: atom_id res chain seq x y z
N MET A 1 4.11 -0.98 9.29
CA MET A 1 4.20 -0.70 10.74
C MET A 1 3.54 -1.83 11.50
N GLN A 2 3.97 -2.12 12.73
CA GLN A 2 3.28 -3.12 13.57
C GLN A 2 1.94 -2.56 14.04
N ARG A 3 0.89 -3.39 14.07
CA ARG A 3 -0.47 -2.98 14.46
C ARG A 3 -0.52 -2.44 15.89
N GLN A 4 0.30 -2.98 16.79
CA GLN A 4 0.37 -2.52 18.19
C GLN A 4 0.89 -1.09 18.34
N ASP A 5 1.65 -0.58 17.35
CA ASP A 5 2.27 0.75 17.39
C ASP A 5 1.40 1.80 16.68
N PHE A 6 0.16 1.45 16.32
CA PHE A 6 -0.73 2.28 15.52
C PHE A 6 -2.14 2.35 16.10
N ALA A 7 -2.72 3.55 16.08
CA ALA A 7 -4.11 3.77 16.44
C ALA A 7 -4.77 4.80 15.53
N TRP A 8 -6.04 4.56 15.19
CA TRP A 8 -6.91 5.60 14.64
C TRP A 8 -7.35 6.51 15.77
N VAL A 9 -6.89 7.77 15.74
CA VAL A 9 -7.19 8.74 16.79
C VAL A 9 -8.48 9.52 16.53
N GLN A 10 -8.90 9.63 15.27
CA GLN A 10 -10.10 10.35 14.87
C GLN A 10 -10.60 9.85 13.51
N GLY A 11 -11.92 9.94 13.32
CA GLY A 11 -12.59 9.60 12.08
C GLY A 11 -12.71 8.09 11.85
N GLU A 12 -13.55 7.74 10.89
CA GLU A 12 -13.73 6.37 10.44
C GLU A 12 -13.47 6.30 8.94
N LEU A 13 -12.72 5.28 8.51
CA LEU A 13 -12.44 5.05 7.10
C LEU A 13 -13.60 4.31 6.45
N VAL A 14 -13.98 4.77 5.25
CA VAL A 14 -14.77 3.94 4.33
C VAL A 14 -13.86 2.83 3.81
N ARG A 15 -14.29 1.57 3.94
CA ARG A 15 -13.53 0.41 3.47
C ARG A 15 -14.17 -0.18 2.22
N TYR A 16 -13.34 -0.52 1.26
CA TYR A 16 -13.73 -1.17 0.02
C TYR A 16 -12.90 -2.43 -0.18
N ARG A 17 -13.56 -3.57 -0.41
CA ARG A 17 -12.95 -4.85 -0.76
C ARG A 17 -12.39 -4.74 -2.18
N SER A 18 -11.11 -4.40 -2.30
CA SER A 18 -10.45 -4.17 -3.59
C SER A 18 -10.00 -5.44 -4.29
N SER A 19 -9.94 -6.57 -3.58
CA SER A 19 -9.73 -7.90 -4.14
C SER A 19 -10.29 -8.96 -3.20
N ALA A 20 -10.17 -10.25 -3.56
CA ALA A 20 -10.56 -11.35 -2.68
C ALA A 20 -9.82 -11.34 -1.34
N SER A 21 -8.59 -10.80 -1.30
CA SER A 21 -7.73 -10.84 -0.11
C SER A 21 -7.34 -9.48 0.47
N ALA A 22 -7.81 -8.38 -0.13
CA ALA A 22 -7.42 -7.02 0.28
C ALA A 22 -8.58 -6.03 0.39
N GLU A 23 -8.43 -5.08 1.32
CA GLU A 23 -9.29 -3.92 1.50
C GLU A 23 -8.49 -2.62 1.42
N ARG A 24 -9.09 -1.59 0.81
CA ARG A 24 -8.57 -0.22 0.81
C ARG A 24 -9.45 0.65 1.71
N GLY A 25 -8.82 1.50 2.50
CA GLY A 25 -9.47 2.46 3.38
C GLY A 25 -9.35 3.89 2.85
N PHE A 26 -10.45 4.63 2.85
CA PHE A 26 -10.56 5.98 2.30
C PHE A 26 -11.15 6.96 3.31
N CYS A 27 -10.75 8.23 3.21
CA CYS A 27 -11.41 9.31 3.93
C CYS A 27 -12.83 9.51 3.38
N SER A 28 -13.84 9.47 4.24
CA SER A 28 -15.26 9.64 3.87
C SER A 28 -15.61 11.02 3.33
N VAL A 29 -14.74 12.02 3.57
CA VAL A 29 -15.00 13.42 3.20
C VAL A 29 -14.34 13.79 1.87
N CYS A 30 -13.05 13.49 1.71
CA CYS A 30 -12.27 13.91 0.53
C CYS A 30 -11.89 12.77 -0.42
N GLY A 31 -12.13 11.50 -0.04
CA GLY A 31 -11.83 10.34 -0.87
C GLY A 31 -10.36 9.92 -0.93
N SER A 32 -9.45 10.58 -0.22
CA SER A 32 -8.03 10.17 -0.18
C SER A 32 -7.87 8.73 0.33
N THR A 33 -7.01 7.95 -0.33
CA THR A 33 -6.64 6.61 0.15
C THR A 33 -5.72 6.71 1.35
N VAL A 34 -6.15 6.21 2.50
CA VAL A 34 -5.42 6.32 3.77
C VAL A 34 -4.71 5.02 4.13
N SER A 35 -5.35 3.87 3.89
CA SER A 35 -4.80 2.57 4.29
C SER A 35 -5.04 1.48 3.25
N MET A 36 -4.22 0.43 3.34
CA MET A 36 -4.46 -0.86 2.71
C MET A 36 -4.34 -1.95 3.76
N HIS A 37 -5.09 -3.03 3.59
CA HIS A 37 -5.01 -4.20 4.44
C HIS A 37 -5.11 -5.44 3.57
N GLU A 38 -4.11 -6.30 3.65
CA GLU A 38 -4.17 -7.66 3.10
C GLU A 38 -4.36 -8.65 4.25
N GLU A 39 -5.22 -9.65 4.08
CA GLU A 39 -5.52 -10.64 5.10
C GLU A 39 -4.30 -11.40 5.65
N VAL A 40 -3.24 -11.52 4.83
CA VAL A 40 -1.99 -12.19 5.24
C VAL A 40 -1.14 -11.34 6.20
N LEU A 41 -1.47 -10.05 6.36
CA LEU A 41 -0.72 -9.07 7.16
C LEU A 41 -1.51 -8.66 8.42
N THR A 42 -2.00 -9.63 9.19
CA THR A 42 -2.87 -9.37 10.36
C THR A 42 -2.19 -8.54 11.46
N ASP A 43 -0.88 -8.69 11.62
CA ASP A 43 -0.04 -8.01 12.60
C ASP A 43 0.46 -6.64 12.15
N ARG A 44 0.16 -6.24 10.91
CA ARG A 44 0.68 -5.01 10.31
C ARG A 44 -0.44 -4.05 9.89
N VAL A 45 -0.05 -2.79 9.82
CA VAL A 45 -0.85 -1.72 9.22
C VAL A 45 -0.05 -1.12 8.07
N GLN A 46 -0.70 -0.99 6.91
CA GLN A 46 -0.20 -0.26 5.76
C GLN A 46 -0.94 1.08 5.66
N VAL A 47 -0.18 2.16 5.64
CA VAL A 47 -0.67 3.54 5.49
C VAL A 47 -0.08 4.10 4.21
N THR A 48 -0.89 4.78 3.42
CA THR A 48 -0.41 5.41 2.18
C THR A 48 0.55 6.55 2.53
N VAL A 49 1.74 6.58 1.93
CA VAL A 49 2.74 7.63 2.25
C VAL A 49 2.20 9.05 2.05
N GLY A 50 1.34 9.25 1.04
CA GLY A 50 0.74 10.55 0.73
C GLY A 50 -0.30 11.06 1.73
N SER A 51 -0.72 10.25 2.71
CA SER A 51 -1.63 10.70 3.79
C SER A 51 -0.89 11.17 5.05
N LEU A 52 0.45 11.11 5.07
CA LEU A 52 1.26 11.55 6.20
C LEU A 52 1.58 13.04 6.11
N ASP A 53 1.67 13.71 7.26
CA ASP A 53 2.07 15.13 7.33
C ASP A 53 3.55 15.36 6.95
N GLN A 54 4.40 14.37 7.20
CA GLN A 54 5.84 14.41 6.97
C GLN A 54 6.32 13.17 6.20
N PRO A 55 5.87 12.97 4.94
CA PRO A 55 6.14 11.76 4.16
C PRO A 55 7.64 11.52 3.94
N GLN A 56 8.44 12.59 3.88
CA GLN A 56 9.89 12.56 3.72
C GLN A 56 10.67 11.89 4.87
N ARG A 57 10.01 11.61 6.00
CA ARG A 57 10.63 10.87 7.11
C ARG A 57 10.74 9.36 6.84
N GLY A 58 9.98 8.86 5.87
CA GLY A 58 10.14 7.52 5.34
C GLY A 58 11.01 7.54 4.08
N SER A 59 11.67 6.42 3.81
CA SER A 59 12.38 6.18 2.56
C SER A 59 11.76 4.98 1.85
N ILE A 60 11.62 5.08 0.52
CA ILE A 60 11.28 3.93 -0.31
C ILE A 60 12.45 2.96 -0.28
N THR A 61 12.18 1.65 -0.17
CA THR A 61 13.20 0.60 -0.13
C THR A 61 13.25 -0.25 -1.40
N ASP A 62 12.14 -0.30 -2.14
CA ASP A 62 11.98 -1.11 -3.34
C ASP A 62 10.74 -0.65 -4.13
N HIS A 63 10.71 -1.04 -5.41
CA HIS A 63 9.61 -0.81 -6.34
C HIS A 63 8.95 -2.14 -6.68
N LEU A 64 7.64 -2.22 -6.50
CA LEU A 64 6.82 -3.40 -6.82
C LEU A 64 5.96 -3.12 -8.05
N TRP A 65 5.44 -4.17 -8.69
CA TRP A 65 4.58 -4.08 -9.88
C TRP A 65 5.19 -3.31 -11.07
N THR A 66 6.52 -3.31 -11.21
CA THR A 66 7.20 -2.50 -12.22
C THR A 66 6.90 -2.92 -13.66
N GLN A 67 6.33 -4.11 -13.89
CA GLN A 67 5.88 -4.52 -15.23
C GLN A 67 4.67 -3.70 -15.72
N GLN A 68 3.91 -3.10 -14.80
CA GLN A 68 2.78 -2.21 -15.08
C GLN A 68 3.17 -0.72 -15.03
N GLN A 69 4.47 -0.42 -14.88
CA GLN A 69 4.95 0.95 -14.87
C GLN A 69 4.71 1.60 -16.23
N ILE A 70 4.20 2.82 -16.21
CA ILE A 70 3.96 3.59 -17.43
C ILE A 70 5.30 3.89 -18.12
N PRO A 71 5.45 3.61 -19.43
CA PRO A 71 6.77 3.67 -20.10
C PRO A 71 7.49 5.01 -20.05
N TRP A 72 6.75 6.13 -20.01
CA TRP A 72 7.33 7.48 -19.95
C TRP A 72 7.70 7.93 -18.53
N PHE A 73 7.26 7.21 -17.50
CA PHE A 73 7.55 7.54 -16.11
C PHE A 73 8.86 6.85 -15.68
N HIS A 74 9.87 7.63 -15.31
CA HIS A 74 11.16 7.12 -14.88
C HIS A 74 11.48 7.60 -13.46
N VAL A 75 11.63 6.66 -12.53
CA VAL A 75 12.12 6.96 -11.17
C VAL A 75 13.64 6.94 -11.16
N SER A 76 14.25 8.07 -10.80
CA SER A 76 15.71 8.25 -10.78
C SER A 76 16.31 7.77 -9.44
N ASP A 77 16.40 6.46 -9.28
CA ASP A 77 17.09 5.80 -8.17
C ASP A 77 17.69 4.45 -8.61
N GLN A 78 18.39 3.79 -7.69
CA GLN A 78 18.97 2.45 -7.91
C GLN A 78 18.35 1.40 -6.97
N LEU A 79 17.12 1.62 -6.50
CA LEU A 79 16.46 0.69 -5.58
C LEU A 79 16.03 -0.59 -6.30
N PRO A 80 15.93 -1.73 -5.58
CA PRO A 80 15.40 -2.97 -6.14
C PRO A 80 14.05 -2.77 -6.85
N ARG A 81 13.89 -3.42 -8.02
CA ARG A 81 12.69 -3.36 -8.84
C ARG A 81 12.16 -4.78 -9.07
N PHE A 82 10.90 -5.00 -8.72
CA PHE A 82 10.24 -6.29 -8.83
C PHE A 82 9.03 -6.16 -9.77
N PRO A 83 8.94 -6.99 -10.83
CA PRO A 83 7.83 -6.95 -11.79
C PRO A 83 6.44 -7.06 -11.15
N GLN A 84 6.32 -7.72 -10.01
CA GLN A 84 5.06 -7.89 -9.26
C GLN A 84 5.27 -7.68 -7.75
N SER A 85 5.99 -8.60 -7.07
CA SER A 85 6.22 -8.50 -5.62
C SER A 85 7.62 -8.95 -5.21
N SER A 86 8.07 -8.49 -4.04
CA SER A 86 9.30 -8.93 -3.37
C SER A 86 9.01 -10.00 -2.29
N SER A 87 10.06 -10.54 -1.67
CA SER A 87 9.96 -11.42 -0.49
C SER A 87 9.99 -10.67 0.84
N ALA A 88 10.14 -9.33 0.82
CA ALA A 88 10.29 -8.51 2.02
C ALA A 88 9.00 -8.43 2.85
N VAL A 89 7.84 -8.49 2.20
CA VAL A 89 6.51 -8.44 2.83
C VAL A 89 5.64 -9.53 2.22
N PRO A 90 5.02 -10.42 3.02
CA PRO A 90 4.05 -11.40 2.52
C PRO A 90 2.89 -10.70 1.80
N THR A 91 2.45 -11.25 0.67
CA THR A 91 1.31 -10.71 -0.09
C THR A 91 0.56 -11.84 -0.81
N LYS A 92 -0.76 -11.67 -0.95
CA LYS A 92 -1.61 -12.55 -1.77
C LYS A 92 -1.94 -11.95 -3.13
N ALA A 93 -1.52 -10.71 -3.39
CA ALA A 93 -1.88 -9.94 -4.59
C ALA A 93 -1.48 -10.62 -5.92
N ARG A 94 -0.48 -11.51 -5.94
CA ARG A 94 -0.09 -12.30 -7.13
C ARG A 94 -1.21 -13.23 -7.64
N ASN A 95 -2.10 -13.67 -6.76
CA ASN A 95 -3.11 -14.69 -7.06
C ASN A 95 -4.51 -14.09 -7.29
N ASP A 96 -4.64 -12.76 -7.15
CA ASP A 96 -5.95 -12.11 -7.04
C ASP A 96 -6.56 -11.69 -8.38
N GLY A 97 -5.90 -11.96 -9.52
CA GLY A 97 -6.47 -11.77 -10.86
C GLY A 97 -7.00 -10.35 -11.17
N ALA A 98 -6.64 -9.36 -10.35
CA ALA A 98 -7.18 -8.01 -10.45
C ALA A 98 -6.44 -7.26 -11.57
N GLU A 99 -6.90 -7.49 -12.80
CA GLU A 99 -6.79 -6.49 -13.85
C GLU A 99 -7.64 -5.28 -13.44
N VAL A 100 -6.98 -4.12 -13.34
CA VAL A 100 -7.60 -2.80 -13.48
C VAL A 100 -7.02 -2.16 -14.72
#